data_AF-A0A316V552-F1
#
_entry.id   AF-A0A316V552-F1
#
_cell.length_a   1.000
_cell.length_b   1.000
_cell.length_c   1.000
_cell.angle_alpha   90.00
_cell.angle_beta   90.00
_cell.angle_gamma   90.00
#
_symmetry.space_group_name_H-M   'P 1'
#
loop_
_entity.id
_entity.type
_entity.pdbx_description
1 polymer ?
#
loop_
_entity_poly.entity_id
_entity_poly.type
_entity_poly.pdbx_seq_one_letter_code
_entity_poly.pdbx_strand_id
1 'polypeptide(L)'
;ICYFSAGSYEDWRPDAKKFHKKDLGAPLEGWQGESWLNVRSANVHNIMKARLDLAVKKGCNAVDPDNVDGYNNNNGLNLTKKDAINYVNFLAKEAHKRKLAIGLKNAGEIVAKMVDVMDFSVNEQCEQYNECKTFSPFIKKNKPVFHV
;
A
#
# COMPACT_ATOMS: atom_id res chain seq x y z
N ILE A 1 -13.13 4.08 5.52
CA ILE A 1 -11.88 3.75 4.80
C ILE A 1 -11.93 2.26 4.47
N CYS A 2 -11.59 1.85 3.26
CA CYS A 2 -11.64 0.45 2.83
C CYS A 2 -10.23 -0.08 2.66
N TYR A 3 -9.86 -1.02 3.52
CA TYR A 3 -8.58 -1.74 3.47
C TYR A 3 -8.53 -2.72 2.30
N PHE A 4 -7.36 -2.83 1.67
CA PHE A 4 -6.97 -3.99 0.87
C PHE A 4 -5.44 -4.06 0.81
N SER A 5 -4.86 -5.26 0.71
CA SER A 5 -3.43 -5.35 0.42
C SER A 5 -3.14 -4.96 -1.03
N ALA A 6 -2.21 -4.02 -1.21
CA ALA A 6 -1.73 -3.60 -2.53
C ALA A 6 -0.36 -4.16 -2.88
N GLY A 7 0.46 -4.50 -1.89
CA GLY A 7 1.79 -5.05 -2.10
C GLY A 7 1.94 -6.54 -1.80
N SER A 8 0.87 -7.23 -1.40
CA SER A 8 0.84 -8.68 -1.27
C SER A 8 -0.35 -9.32 -1.99
N TYR A 9 -0.13 -10.56 -2.43
CA TYR A 9 -1.11 -11.52 -2.87
C TYR A 9 -1.68 -12.24 -1.65
N GLU A 10 -2.98 -12.49 -1.64
CA GLU A 10 -3.71 -13.18 -0.58
C GLU A 10 -4.56 -14.30 -1.22
N ASP A 11 -4.28 -15.58 -0.96
CA ASP A 11 -4.90 -16.70 -1.68
C ASP A 11 -6.41 -16.86 -1.45
N TRP A 12 -6.92 -16.28 -0.37
CA TRP A 12 -8.34 -16.30 0.00
C TRP A 12 -9.16 -15.20 -0.68
N ARG A 13 -8.54 -14.26 -1.40
CA ARG A 13 -9.27 -13.20 -2.08
C ARG A 13 -9.99 -13.75 -3.32
N PRO A 14 -11.22 -13.29 -3.62
CA PRO A 14 -11.98 -13.80 -4.77
C PRO A 14 -11.32 -13.48 -6.13
N ASP A 15 -10.39 -12.53 -6.17
CA ASP A 15 -9.60 -12.17 -7.36
C ASP A 15 -8.19 -12.79 -7.39
N ALA A 16 -7.85 -13.67 -6.43
CA ALA A 16 -6.53 -14.32 -6.33
C ALA A 16 -6.09 -15.00 -7.64
N LYS A 17 -7.03 -15.64 -8.35
CA LYS A 17 -6.76 -16.31 -9.63
C LYS A 17 -6.36 -15.37 -10.78
N LYS A 18 -6.46 -14.04 -10.60
CA LYS A 18 -6.04 -13.06 -11.61
C LYS A 18 -4.54 -12.77 -11.57
N PHE A 19 -3.85 -13.12 -10.48
CA PHE A 19 -2.41 -12.96 -10.37
C PHE A 19 -1.69 -14.05 -11.16
N HIS A 20 -0.65 -13.68 -11.88
CA HIS A 20 0.23 -14.63 -12.56
C HIS A 20 1.35 -15.05 -11.63
N LYS A 21 1.94 -16.23 -11.86
CA LYS A 21 3.11 -16.71 -11.10
C LYS A 21 4.26 -15.69 -11.06
N LYS A 22 4.48 -14.95 -12.17
CA LYS A 22 5.52 -13.90 -12.28
C LYS A 22 5.22 -12.62 -11.48
N ASP A 23 4.00 -12.48 -10.98
CA ASP A 23 3.61 -11.36 -10.13
C ASP A 23 3.95 -11.63 -8.66
N LEU A 24 4.25 -12.88 -8.30
CA LEU A 24 4.48 -13.32 -6.93
C LEU A 24 5.98 -13.37 -6.60
N GLY A 25 6.31 -12.90 -5.40
CA GLY A 25 7.63 -12.97 -4.77
C GLY A 25 7.68 -14.02 -3.67
N ALA A 26 8.50 -13.76 -2.66
CA ALA A 26 8.61 -14.59 -1.48
C ALA A 26 7.30 -14.55 -0.64
N PRO A 27 7.01 -15.61 0.13
CA PRO A 27 5.95 -15.59 1.13
C PRO A 27 6.12 -14.44 2.13
N LEU A 28 5.01 -13.86 2.58
CA LEU A 28 5.00 -12.86 3.64
C LEU A 28 5.23 -13.56 4.99
N GLU A 29 6.24 -13.14 5.75
CA GLU A 29 6.55 -13.76 7.04
C GLU A 29 5.42 -13.51 8.06
N GLY A 30 4.95 -14.56 8.73
CA GLY A 30 3.86 -14.49 9.71
C GLY A 30 2.44 -14.59 9.12
N TRP A 31 2.29 -14.61 7.79
CA TRP A 31 0.98 -14.61 7.13
C TRP A 31 0.86 -15.74 6.11
N GLN A 32 0.25 -16.85 6.51
CA GLN A 32 0.06 -18.02 5.66
C GLN A 32 -0.88 -17.71 4.48
N GLY A 33 -0.49 -18.14 3.27
CA GLY A 33 -1.27 -17.87 2.04
C GLY A 33 -0.99 -16.49 1.43
N GLU A 34 -0.06 -15.73 2.02
CA GLU A 34 0.30 -14.39 1.59
C GLU A 34 1.71 -14.35 0.96
N SER A 35 1.90 -13.53 -0.08
CA SER A 35 3.19 -13.40 -0.77
C SER A 35 3.38 -12.00 -1.31
N TRP A 36 4.62 -11.51 -1.30
CA TRP A 36 4.95 -10.20 -1.85
C TRP A 36 4.60 -10.10 -3.34
N LEU A 37 4.17 -8.93 -3.78
CA LEU A 37 3.84 -8.66 -5.18
C LEU A 37 4.97 -7.92 -5.90
N ASN A 38 5.18 -8.27 -7.17
CA ASN A 38 5.97 -7.47 -8.09
C ASN A 38 5.19 -6.20 -8.47
N VAL A 39 5.36 -5.15 -7.68
CA VAL A 39 4.68 -3.86 -7.83
C VAL A 39 5.02 -3.11 -9.13
N ARG A 40 5.95 -3.63 -9.94
CA ARG A 40 6.26 -3.14 -11.29
C ARG A 40 5.38 -3.77 -12.36
N SER A 41 4.63 -4.82 -12.03
CA SER A 41 3.82 -5.58 -12.97
C SER A 41 2.58 -4.82 -13.41
N ALA A 42 2.39 -4.69 -14.72
CA ALA A 42 1.16 -4.15 -15.29
C ALA A 42 -0.09 -4.98 -14.91
N ASN A 43 0.06 -6.29 -14.66
CA ASN A 43 -1.05 -7.12 -14.21
C ASN A 43 -1.46 -6.75 -12.78
N VAL A 44 -0.50 -6.60 -11.87
CA VAL A 44 -0.73 -6.12 -10.50
C VAL A 44 -1.42 -4.75 -10.52
N HIS A 45 -0.95 -3.83 -11.36
CA HIS A 45 -1.57 -2.51 -11.51
C HIS A 45 -3.04 -2.60 -11.98
N ASN A 46 -3.34 -3.50 -12.92
CA ASN A 46 -4.71 -3.72 -13.38
C ASN A 46 -5.62 -4.30 -12.29
N ILE A 47 -5.11 -5.22 -11.49
CA ILE A 47 -5.85 -5.79 -10.35
C ILE A 47 -6.15 -4.70 -9.31
N MET A 48 -5.16 -3.85 -8.98
CA MET A 48 -5.40 -2.77 -8.02
C MET A 48 -6.38 -1.71 -8.52
N LYS A 49 -6.36 -1.37 -9.82
CA LYS A 49 -7.42 -0.52 -10.40
C LYS A 49 -8.80 -1.14 -10.21
N ALA A 50 -8.94 -2.44 -10.44
CA ALA A 50 -10.22 -3.13 -10.24
C ALA A 50 -10.63 -3.16 -8.75
N ARG A 51 -9.68 -3.28 -7.81
CA ARG A 51 -9.95 -3.17 -6.37
C ARG A 51 -10.39 -1.76 -5.98
N LEU A 52 -9.78 -0.71 -6.57
CA LEU A 52 -10.22 0.67 -6.41
C LEU A 52 -11.61 0.92 -7.01
N ASP A 53 -11.92 0.35 -8.18
CA ASP A 53 -13.26 0.40 -8.77
C ASP A 53 -14.30 -0.26 -7.85
N LEU A 54 -13.94 -1.39 -7.22
CA LEU A 54 -14.79 -2.06 -6.24
C LEU A 54 -15.00 -1.19 -4.99
N ALA A 55 -13.96 -0.49 -4.52
CA ALA A 55 -14.09 0.43 -3.39
C ALA A 55 -15.10 1.54 -3.68
N VAL A 56 -15.09 2.13 -4.88
CA VAL A 56 -16.11 3.10 -5.31
C VAL A 56 -17.50 2.48 -5.30
N LYS A 57 -17.67 1.29 -5.90
CA LYS A 57 -18.97 0.60 -5.95
C LYS A 57 -19.52 0.28 -4.57
N LYS A 58 -18.65 0.06 -3.58
CA LYS A 58 -19.02 -0.18 -2.18
C LYS A 58 -19.26 1.10 -1.38
N GLY A 59 -19.12 2.28 -1.97
CA GLY A 59 -19.34 3.56 -1.29
C GLY A 59 -18.21 3.99 -0.37
N CYS A 60 -17.00 3.46 -0.57
CA CYS A 60 -15.82 3.88 0.21
C CYS A 60 -15.51 5.35 -0.06
N ASN A 61 -15.20 6.14 0.99
CA ASN A 61 -14.70 7.51 0.84
C ASN A 61 -13.16 7.57 0.69
N ALA A 62 -12.49 6.51 1.13
CA ALA A 62 -11.04 6.43 1.20
C ALA A 62 -10.59 4.97 1.20
N VAL A 63 -9.33 4.73 0.84
CA VAL A 63 -8.71 3.41 0.82
C VAL A 63 -7.40 3.38 1.61
N ASP A 64 -7.10 2.21 2.17
CA ASP A 64 -5.88 1.92 2.93
C ASP A 64 -5.15 0.75 2.25
N PRO A 65 -4.25 1.03 1.30
CA PRO A 65 -3.50 0.01 0.57
C PRO A 65 -2.29 -0.49 1.38
N ASP A 66 -2.33 -1.74 1.81
CA ASP A 66 -1.30 -2.33 2.68
C ASP A 66 -0.08 -2.87 1.91
N ASN A 67 0.98 -3.21 2.67
CA ASN A 67 2.18 -3.90 2.21
C ASN A 67 2.98 -3.14 1.13
N VAL A 68 2.92 -1.80 1.13
CA VAL A 68 3.64 -0.95 0.14
C VAL A 68 5.13 -0.76 0.46
N ASP A 69 5.63 -1.43 1.50
CA ASP A 69 6.98 -1.38 2.05
C ASP A 69 7.79 -2.66 1.80
N GLY A 70 7.44 -3.43 0.77
CA GLY A 70 8.16 -4.64 0.39
C GLY A 70 9.66 -4.44 0.13
N TYR A 71 10.11 -3.21 -0.16
CA TYR A 71 11.53 -2.86 -0.28
C TYR A 71 12.33 -3.00 1.02
N ASN A 72 11.66 -2.98 2.17
CA ASN A 72 12.26 -3.14 3.50
C ASN A 72 12.08 -4.56 4.05
N ASN A 73 11.74 -5.52 3.18
CA ASN A 73 11.43 -6.89 3.53
C ASN A 73 12.14 -7.87 2.60
N ASN A 74 12.28 -9.13 3.04
CA ASN A 74 12.75 -10.21 2.17
C ASN A 74 11.67 -10.60 1.16
N ASN A 75 11.57 -9.83 0.08
CA ASN A 75 10.48 -9.93 -0.89
C ASN A 75 10.74 -10.90 -2.06
N GLY A 76 11.98 -11.35 -2.28
CA GLY A 76 12.34 -12.24 -3.40
C GLY A 76 12.21 -11.62 -4.80
N LEU A 77 12.03 -10.30 -4.91
CA LEU A 77 11.78 -9.56 -6.16
C LEU A 77 12.76 -8.40 -6.39
N ASN A 78 13.69 -8.19 -5.45
CA ASN A 78 14.62 -7.06 -5.40
C ASN A 78 13.90 -5.69 -5.49
N LEU A 79 12.77 -5.55 -4.79
CA LEU A 79 12.04 -4.29 -4.75
C LEU A 79 12.86 -3.19 -4.08
N THR A 80 12.81 -2.00 -4.67
CA THR A 80 13.53 -0.81 -4.17
C THR A 80 12.57 0.25 -3.65
N LYS A 81 13.08 1.22 -2.87
CA LYS A 81 12.31 2.41 -2.47
C LYS A 81 11.74 3.16 -3.68
N LYS A 82 12.48 3.18 -4.80
CA LYS A 82 12.03 3.81 -6.05
C LYS A 82 10.81 3.09 -6.63
N ASP A 83 10.79 1.76 -6.57
CA ASP A 83 9.64 0.97 -7.02
C ASP A 83 8.40 1.26 -6.17
N ALA A 84 8.57 1.32 -4.84
CA ALA A 84 7.47 1.69 -3.95
C ALA A 84 6.98 3.13 -4.16
N ILE A 85 7.87 4.10 -4.29
CA ILE A 85 7.48 5.49 -4.61
C ILE A 85 6.68 5.55 -5.92
N ASN A 86 7.14 4.88 -6.97
CA ASN A 86 6.43 4.84 -8.25
C ASN A 86 5.06 4.17 -8.11
N TYR A 87 4.99 3.07 -7.37
CA TYR A 87 3.76 2.31 -7.18
C TYR A 87 2.74 3.05 -6.32
N VAL A 88 3.15 3.63 -5.19
CA VAL A 88 2.28 4.43 -4.32
C VAL A 88 1.78 5.68 -5.06
N ASN A 89 2.62 6.34 -5.87
CA ASN A 89 2.16 7.44 -6.74
C ASN A 89 1.11 6.98 -7.75
N PHE A 90 1.30 5.80 -8.33
CA PHE A 90 0.30 5.18 -9.22
C PHE A 90 -1.03 4.93 -8.48
N LEU A 91 -0.99 4.31 -7.30
CA LEU A 91 -2.18 4.03 -6.49
C LEU A 91 -2.92 5.31 -6.11
N ALA A 92 -2.18 6.33 -5.66
CA ALA A 92 -2.76 7.61 -5.28
C ALA A 92 -3.42 8.32 -6.47
N LYS A 93 -2.75 8.37 -7.62
CA LYS A 93 -3.33 8.92 -8.85
C LYS A 93 -4.60 8.19 -9.25
N GLU A 94 -4.63 6.87 -9.16
CA GLU A 94 -5.81 6.07 -9.50
C GLU A 94 -6.94 6.20 -8.48
N ALA A 95 -6.64 6.34 -7.19
CA ALA A 95 -7.61 6.61 -6.13
C ALA A 95 -8.24 8.01 -6.29
N HIS A 96 -7.41 9.04 -6.49
CA HIS A 96 -7.89 10.42 -6.66
C HIS A 96 -8.75 10.60 -7.91
N LYS A 97 -8.42 9.94 -9.03
CA LYS A 97 -9.30 9.89 -10.23
C LYS A 97 -10.70 9.37 -9.91
N ARG A 98 -10.80 8.50 -8.91
CA ARG A 98 -12.05 7.88 -8.41
C ARG A 98 -12.67 8.64 -7.24
N LYS A 99 -12.13 9.82 -6.89
CA LYS A 99 -12.53 10.63 -5.72
C LYS A 99 -12.40 9.88 -4.39
N LEU A 100 -11.47 8.93 -4.31
CA LEU A 100 -11.10 8.24 -3.07
C LEU A 100 -9.89 8.94 -2.46
N ALA A 101 -9.94 9.26 -1.18
CA ALA A 101 -8.72 9.59 -0.43
C ALA A 101 -7.88 8.32 -0.21
N ILE A 102 -6.57 8.47 0.02
CA ILE A 102 -5.63 7.35 0.14
C ILE A 102 -4.62 7.54 1.28
N GLY A 103 -4.37 6.46 2.02
CA GLY A 103 -3.40 6.41 3.12
C GLY A 103 -2.05 5.84 2.72
N LEU A 104 -0.97 6.32 3.36
CA LEU A 104 0.33 5.64 3.36
C LEU A 104 0.43 4.74 4.58
N LYS A 105 0.51 3.42 4.35
CA LYS A 105 0.63 2.41 5.41
C LYS A 105 2.10 2.13 5.73
N ASN A 106 2.51 2.34 6.99
CA ASN A 106 3.87 2.15 7.50
C ASN A 106 4.92 2.87 6.61
N ALA A 107 5.69 2.18 5.78
CA ALA A 107 6.53 2.76 4.71
C ALA A 107 7.27 4.09 5.08
N GLY A 108 7.79 4.17 6.32
CA GLY A 108 8.27 5.41 6.92
C GLY A 108 9.38 6.09 6.11
N GLU A 109 10.23 5.29 5.48
CA GLU A 109 11.38 5.77 4.70
C GLU A 109 11.01 6.54 3.43
N ILE A 110 9.76 6.45 2.95
CA ILE A 110 9.27 7.19 1.78
C ILE A 110 8.31 8.33 2.14
N VAL A 111 8.01 8.56 3.41
CA VAL A 111 7.10 9.62 3.88
C VAL A 111 7.47 10.98 3.29
N ALA A 112 8.74 11.38 3.36
CA ALA A 112 9.19 12.68 2.85
C ALA A 112 8.93 12.89 1.36
N LYS A 113 8.82 11.81 0.57
CA LYS A 113 8.53 11.85 -0.87
C LYS A 113 7.04 11.76 -1.18
N MET A 114 6.26 11.15 -0.28
CA MET A 114 4.86 10.83 -0.52
C MET A 114 3.88 11.75 0.21
N VAL A 115 4.31 12.46 1.25
CA VAL A 115 3.41 13.25 2.12
C VAL A 115 2.57 14.28 1.37
N ASP A 116 3.03 14.82 0.23
CA ASP A 116 2.24 15.75 -0.59
C ASP A 116 1.12 15.08 -1.37
N VAL A 117 1.32 13.83 -1.76
CA VAL A 117 0.42 13.07 -2.62
C VAL A 117 -0.60 12.27 -1.80
N MET A 118 -0.25 11.86 -0.58
CA MET A 118 -1.11 11.04 0.27
C MET A 118 -2.04 11.91 1.12
N ASP A 119 -3.23 11.42 1.47
CA ASP A 119 -4.23 12.20 2.23
C ASP A 119 -4.08 12.00 3.75
N PHE A 120 -3.55 10.85 4.15
CA PHE A 120 -3.28 10.49 5.55
C PHE A 120 -2.18 9.44 5.64
N SER A 121 -1.73 9.16 6.87
CA SER A 121 -0.90 7.99 7.18
C SER A 121 -1.71 7.00 8.00
N VAL A 122 -1.46 5.71 7.79
CA VAL A 122 -1.80 4.65 8.75
C VAL A 122 -0.48 4.08 9.25
N ASN A 123 -0.31 4.02 10.55
CA ASN A 123 0.92 3.47 11.13
C ASN A 123 0.56 2.47 12.22
N GLU A 124 1.27 1.36 12.23
CA GLU A 124 1.26 0.38 13.31
C GLU A 124 2.50 0.57 14.18
N GLN A 125 2.31 0.57 15.50
CA GLN A 125 3.35 0.34 16.50
C GLN A 125 4.50 1.37 16.53
N CYS A 126 4.34 2.61 16.05
CA CYS A 126 5.44 3.56 16.09
C CYS A 126 5.88 3.90 17.53
N GLU A 127 4.98 3.81 18.52
CA GLU A 127 5.35 4.00 19.92
C GLU A 127 6.24 2.85 20.41
N GLN A 128 5.90 1.61 20.06
CA GLN A 128 6.67 0.41 20.44
C GLN A 128 8.08 0.43 19.85
N TYR A 129 8.23 0.91 18.61
CA TYR A 129 9.52 0.94 17.91
C TYR A 129 10.20 2.32 17.92
N ASN A 130 9.63 3.30 18.63
CA ASN A 130 10.14 4.68 18.72
C ASN A 130 10.29 5.38 17.34
N GLU A 131 9.32 5.18 16.45
CA GLU A 131 9.31 5.65 15.06
C GLU A 131 8.33 6.81 14.81
N CYS A 132 7.57 7.27 15.81
CA CYS A 132 6.45 8.19 15.57
C CYS A 132 6.87 9.52 14.92
N LYS A 133 8.10 9.98 15.18
CA LYS A 133 8.64 11.20 14.56
C LYS A 133 8.72 11.09 13.04
N THR A 134 8.90 9.88 12.49
CA THR A 134 8.93 9.59 11.05
C THR A 134 7.63 10.01 10.35
N PHE A 135 6.50 9.91 11.06
CA PHE A 135 5.16 10.22 10.55
C PHE A 135 4.71 11.66 10.81
N SER A 136 5.45 12.41 11.63
CA SER A 136 5.17 13.84 11.91
C SER A 136 5.05 14.75 10.68
N PRO A 137 5.66 14.49 9.51
CA PRO A 137 5.42 15.28 8.31
C PRO A 137 3.95 15.34 7.88
N PHE A 138 3.16 14.30 8.13
CA PHE A 138 1.71 14.33 7.87
C PHE A 138 1.01 15.36 8.74
N ILE A 139 1.24 15.31 10.06
CA ILE A 139 0.67 16.27 11.02
C ILE A 139 1.10 17.71 10.69
N LYS A 140 2.37 17.93 10.35
CA LYS A 140 2.89 19.26 9.94
C LYS A 140 2.21 19.81 8.69
N LYS A 141 1.65 18.95 7.84
CA LYS A 141 0.86 19.32 6.65
C LYS A 141 -0.65 19.25 6.89
N ASN A 142 -1.09 19.20 8.16
CA ASN A 142 -2.48 19.10 8.56
C ASN A 142 -3.19 17.85 7.98
N LYS A 143 -2.44 16.74 7.85
CA LYS A 143 -2.94 15.43 7.42
C LYS A 143 -2.91 14.47 8.61
N PRO A 144 -3.97 13.68 8.85
CA PRO A 144 -4.03 12.82 10.02
C PRO A 144 -3.08 11.63 9.92
N VAL A 145 -2.65 11.15 11.08
CA VAL A 145 -1.98 9.85 11.26
C VAL A 145 -2.93 8.97 12.07
N PHE A 146 -3.47 7.92 11.45
CA PHE A 146 -4.26 6.90 12.13
C PHE A 146 -3.29 5.87 12.70
N HIS A 147 -2.98 6.00 13.99
CA HIS A 147 -2.06 5.12 14.71
C HIS A 147 -2.82 3.91 15.29
N VAL A 148 -2.22 2.73 15.17
CA VAL A 148 -2.66 1.46 15.77
C VAL A 148 -1.58 0.95 16.73
#